data_AF-A0A930SWW9-F1
#
_entry.id   AF-A0A930SWW9-F1
#
_cell.length_a   1.000
_cell.length_b   1.000
_cell.length_c   1.000
_cell.angle_alpha   90.00
_cell.angle_beta   90.00
_cell.angle_gamma   90.00
#
_symmetry.space_group_name_H-M   'P 1'
#
loop_
_entity.id
_entity.type
_entity.pdbx_description
1 polymer ?
#
loop_
_entity_poly.entity_id
_entity_poly.type
_entity_poly.pdbx_seq_one_letter_code
_entity_poly.pdbx_strand_id
1 'polypeptide(L)'
;MGIFLRSVICFSLSLGLGLPVSAAHLPAADRPQNSLMLGSAPSLGASLQLSRRLELGLSGAAPFFFGEDFGNPRYSLYAQYQLLNQNGFYMGIIGGVYGDLNIRGSTQSYSPAYLQFGAALAYDLNRQLTLRLNIVPGISLFIPPQGWLFLPPVGGVALAWRPQPWLEASLGVNGNGDILGLRYLF
;
A
#
# COMPACT_ATOMS: atom_id res chain seq x y z
N MET A 1 27.90 19.60 -10.01
CA MET A 1 26.86 18.59 -10.34
C MET A 1 26.49 17.76 -9.10
N GLY A 2 25.98 18.38 -8.03
CA GLY A 2 25.81 17.70 -6.74
C GLY A 2 24.75 18.27 -5.79
N ILE A 3 23.97 19.26 -6.23
CA ILE A 3 22.96 19.94 -5.40
C ILE A 3 21.53 19.59 -5.86
N PHE A 4 21.34 19.30 -7.16
CA PHE A 4 20.02 18.95 -7.71
C PHE A 4 19.46 17.60 -7.25
N LEU A 5 20.31 16.62 -6.91
CA LEU A 5 19.85 15.29 -6.49
C LEU A 5 19.35 15.26 -5.03
N ARG A 6 19.82 16.18 -4.18
CA ARG A 6 19.40 16.26 -2.77
C ARG A 6 18.01 16.88 -2.62
N SER A 7 17.61 17.76 -3.54
CA SER A 7 16.31 18.42 -3.50
C SER A 7 15.15 17.48 -3.85
N VAL A 8 15.34 16.51 -4.76
CA VAL A 8 14.28 15.58 -5.19
C VAL A 8 13.96 14.52 -4.13
N ILE A 9 14.96 14.14 -3.33
CA ILE A 9 14.80 13.17 -2.23
C ILE A 9 14.20 13.84 -0.99
N CYS A 10 14.51 15.12 -0.75
CA CYS A 10 13.90 15.87 0.35
C CYS A 10 12.46 16.33 0.06
N PHE A 11 12.10 16.57 -1.21
CA PHE A 11 10.75 17.05 -1.56
C PHE A 11 9.68 15.95 -1.52
N SER A 12 10.06 14.68 -1.67
CA SER A 12 9.18 13.51 -1.53
C SER A 12 8.92 13.11 -0.06
N LEU A 13 9.70 13.65 0.88
CA LEU A 13 9.49 13.51 2.33
C LEU A 13 8.63 14.64 2.93
N SER A 14 8.51 15.79 2.26
CA SER A 14 7.81 16.97 2.81
C SER A 14 6.35 17.15 2.36
N LEU A 15 5.79 16.28 1.51
CA LEU A 15 4.43 16.44 0.96
C LEU A 15 3.63 15.13 0.92
N GLY A 16 3.63 14.35 2.00
CA GLY A 16 2.63 13.30 2.26
C GLY A 16 1.18 13.82 2.41
N LEU A 17 0.89 15.04 1.96
CA LEU A 17 -0.39 15.73 2.05
C LEU A 17 -0.99 16.12 0.68
N GLY A 18 -0.33 15.79 -0.45
CA GLY A 18 -0.67 16.41 -1.73
C GLY A 18 -1.13 15.51 -2.87
N LEU A 19 -0.89 14.20 -2.84
CA LEU A 19 -1.19 13.34 -3.99
C LEU A 19 -1.93 12.08 -3.56
N PRO A 20 -2.99 11.67 -4.29
CA PRO A 20 -3.66 10.40 -4.06
C PRO A 20 -2.66 9.26 -4.32
N VAL A 21 -2.10 8.79 -3.23
CA VAL A 21 -1.27 7.60 -3.10
C VAL A 21 -2.01 6.44 -3.76
N SER A 22 -1.35 5.56 -4.52
CA SER A 22 -1.98 4.53 -5.39
C SER A 22 -1.74 3.06 -5.00
N ALA A 23 -1.21 2.77 -3.82
CA ALA A 23 -1.03 1.40 -3.33
C ALA A 23 -2.25 1.00 -2.53
N ALA A 24 -3.03 0.07 -3.07
CA ALA A 24 -4.37 -0.21 -2.56
C ALA A 24 -4.43 -0.99 -1.24
N HIS A 25 -3.33 -1.10 -0.50
CA HIS A 25 -3.26 -1.67 0.83
C HIS A 25 -1.88 -1.38 1.45
N LEU A 26 -1.75 -1.49 2.77
CA LEU A 26 -0.46 -1.54 3.46
C LEU A 26 -0.14 -3.00 3.85
N PRO A 27 0.53 -3.78 2.97
CA PRO A 27 1.03 -5.09 3.34
C PRO A 27 1.79 -5.05 4.67
N ALA A 28 1.52 -6.01 5.54
CA ALA A 28 2.10 -6.07 6.88
C ALA A 28 3.47 -6.75 6.82
N ALA A 29 4.54 -5.95 6.83
CA ALA A 29 5.92 -6.46 6.85
C ALA A 29 6.25 -7.29 8.10
N ASP A 30 5.55 -7.04 9.21
CA ASP A 30 5.87 -7.65 10.50
C ASP A 30 5.54 -9.15 10.55
N ARG A 31 4.43 -9.57 9.94
CA ARG A 31 3.96 -10.96 10.02
C ARG A 31 3.19 -11.36 8.76
N PRO A 32 3.82 -12.14 7.86
CA PRO A 32 3.08 -12.88 6.84
C PRO A 32 2.05 -13.77 7.54
N GLN A 33 0.75 -13.54 7.32
CA GLN A 33 -0.33 -14.33 7.93
C GLN A 33 -1.57 -14.24 7.05
N ASN A 34 -2.42 -15.27 7.09
CA ASN A 34 -3.71 -15.21 6.43
C ASN A 34 -4.58 -14.13 7.09
N SER A 35 -5.25 -13.31 6.28
CA SER A 35 -6.11 -12.29 6.84
C SER A 35 -7.23 -11.85 5.92
N LEU A 36 -8.30 -11.35 6.53
CA LEU A 36 -9.33 -10.55 5.86
C LEU A 36 -9.29 -9.13 6.41
N MET A 37 -9.57 -8.16 5.55
CA MET A 37 -9.36 -6.75 5.84
C MET A 37 -10.52 -5.89 5.36
N LEU A 38 -10.82 -4.88 6.16
CA LEU A 38 -11.82 -3.84 5.90
C LEU A 38 -11.19 -2.47 6.18
N GLY A 39 -11.36 -1.51 5.28
CA GLY A 39 -10.89 -0.14 5.47
C GLY A 39 -12.00 0.90 5.33
N SER A 40 -11.76 2.09 5.88
CA SER A 40 -12.72 3.20 5.91
C SER A 40 -13.01 3.83 4.55
N ALA A 41 -12.13 3.67 3.56
CA ALA A 41 -12.35 4.07 2.19
C ALA A 41 -12.91 2.90 1.37
N PRO A 42 -14.12 2.43 1.75
CA PRO A 42 -14.69 1.10 1.51
C PRO A 42 -13.74 0.14 0.81
N SER A 43 -12.72 -0.29 1.56
CA SER A 43 -11.70 -1.20 1.05
C SER A 43 -11.88 -2.58 1.66
N LEU A 44 -11.63 -3.59 0.83
CA LEU A 44 -11.68 -5.00 1.17
C LEU A 44 -10.36 -5.61 0.74
N GLY A 45 -9.78 -6.42 1.61
CA GLY A 45 -8.53 -7.10 1.31
C GLY A 45 -8.52 -8.52 1.84
N ALA A 46 -7.76 -9.38 1.17
CA ALA A 46 -7.44 -10.70 1.65
C ALA A 46 -5.95 -10.94 1.44
N SER A 47 -5.31 -11.62 2.41
CA SER A 47 -3.94 -12.08 2.27
C SER A 47 -3.83 -13.56 2.64
N LEU A 48 -2.91 -14.25 1.98
CA LEU A 48 -2.61 -15.65 2.12
C LEU A 48 -1.11 -15.81 2.34
N GLN A 49 -0.75 -16.39 3.48
CA GLN A 49 0.61 -16.77 3.78
C GLN A 49 0.99 -18.03 2.99
N LEU A 50 1.92 -17.89 2.06
CA LEU A 50 2.49 -19.03 1.33
C LEU A 50 3.67 -19.65 2.07
N SER A 51 4.40 -18.86 2.85
CA SER A 51 5.51 -19.35 3.68
C SER A 51 5.76 -18.43 4.87
N ARG A 52 6.71 -18.79 5.74
CA ARG A 52 7.14 -17.94 6.87
C ARG A 52 7.60 -16.54 6.47
N ARG A 53 7.92 -16.31 5.20
CA ARG A 53 8.42 -15.02 4.68
C ARG A 53 7.62 -14.49 3.48
N LEU A 54 6.72 -15.27 2.91
CA LEU A 54 6.03 -14.91 1.67
C LEU A 54 4.52 -14.84 1.90
N GLU A 55 3.94 -13.71 1.55
CA GLU A 55 2.50 -13.45 1.54
C GLU A 55 2.06 -13.05 0.14
N LEU A 56 0.92 -13.56 -0.31
CA LEU A 56 0.19 -13.02 -1.44
C LEU A 56 -1.04 -12.30 -0.92
N GLY A 57 -1.37 -11.15 -1.46
CA GLY A 57 -2.60 -10.45 -1.12
C GLY A 57 -3.27 -9.83 -2.31
N LEU A 58 -4.57 -9.63 -2.16
CA LEU A 58 -5.41 -8.93 -3.10
C LEU A 58 -6.28 -7.94 -2.34
N SER A 59 -6.54 -6.80 -2.95
CA SER A 59 -7.46 -5.82 -2.38
C SER A 59 -8.26 -5.11 -3.45
N GLY A 60 -9.40 -4.58 -3.04
CA GLY A 60 -10.19 -3.65 -3.83
C GLY A 60 -10.66 -2.52 -2.93
N ALA A 61 -10.73 -1.31 -3.46
CA ALA A 61 -11.22 -0.16 -2.70
C ALA A 61 -12.07 0.74 -3.58
N ALA A 62 -13.19 1.22 -3.06
CA ALA A 62 -13.89 2.35 -3.64
C ALA A 62 -13.32 3.62 -2.97
N PRO A 63 -12.61 4.50 -3.69
CA PRO A 63 -12.00 5.66 -3.07
C PRO A 63 -13.07 6.51 -2.41
N PHE A 64 -12.85 6.81 -1.15
CA PHE A 64 -13.69 7.70 -0.38
C PHE A 64 -12.82 8.88 0.03
N PHE A 65 -12.94 9.96 -0.71
CA PHE A 65 -12.45 11.25 -0.25
C PHE A 65 -13.57 12.28 -0.35
N PHE A 66 -13.66 13.10 0.71
CA PHE A 66 -14.53 14.27 0.81
C PHE A 66 -14.08 15.30 -0.24
N GLY A 67 -14.80 15.42 -1.36
CA GLY A 67 -14.51 16.35 -2.45
C GLY A 67 -15.39 16.08 -3.69
N GLU A 68 -15.31 16.94 -4.71
CA GLU A 68 -16.19 16.87 -5.90
C GLU A 68 -15.88 15.70 -6.85
N ASP A 69 -14.69 15.08 -6.76
CA ASP A 69 -14.30 13.96 -7.60
C ASP A 69 -14.22 12.65 -6.78
N PHE A 70 -15.26 11.83 -6.90
CA PHE A 70 -15.16 10.42 -6.53
C PHE A 70 -14.11 9.77 -7.45
N GLY A 71 -13.01 9.29 -6.88
CA GLY A 71 -11.98 8.57 -7.63
C GLY A 71 -12.53 7.27 -8.25
N ASN A 72 -11.74 6.64 -9.11
CA ASN A 72 -12.08 5.34 -9.67
C ASN A 72 -11.85 4.23 -8.63
N PRO A 73 -12.75 3.25 -8.49
CA PRO A 73 -12.50 2.05 -7.69
C PRO A 73 -11.19 1.39 -8.12
N ARG A 74 -10.42 0.88 -7.18
CA ARG A 74 -9.10 0.32 -7.43
C ARG A 74 -9.06 -1.14 -7.07
N TYR A 75 -8.18 -1.88 -7.72
CA TYR A 75 -7.80 -3.22 -7.32
C TYR A 75 -6.28 -3.33 -7.20
N SER A 76 -5.81 -4.23 -6.36
CA SER A 76 -4.41 -4.64 -6.33
C SER A 76 -4.26 -6.14 -6.10
N LEU A 77 -3.19 -6.68 -6.65
CA LEU A 77 -2.67 -8.01 -6.38
C LEU A 77 -1.19 -7.84 -6.09
N TYR A 78 -0.73 -8.32 -4.95
CA TYR A 78 0.65 -8.16 -4.53
C TYR A 78 1.22 -9.43 -3.91
N ALA A 79 2.54 -9.51 -3.92
CA ALA A 79 3.36 -10.42 -3.18
C ALA A 79 4.27 -9.61 -2.26
N GLN A 80 4.39 -10.04 -1.02
CA GLN A 80 5.33 -9.47 -0.06
C GLN A 80 6.31 -10.55 0.40
N TYR A 81 7.60 -10.26 0.30
CA TYR A 81 8.66 -11.11 0.82
C TYR A 81 9.41 -10.42 1.97
N GLN A 82 9.37 -11.02 3.16
CA GLN A 82 10.06 -10.53 4.36
C GLN A 82 11.56 -10.85 4.27
N LEU A 83 12.36 -9.79 4.18
CA LEU A 83 13.83 -9.84 4.10
C LEU A 83 14.47 -9.91 5.49
N LEU A 84 13.95 -9.12 6.44
CA LEU A 84 14.52 -8.97 7.76
C LEU A 84 13.45 -9.09 8.84
N ASN A 85 13.81 -9.76 9.93
CA ASN A 85 13.05 -9.84 11.17
C ASN A 85 14.07 -9.91 12.32
N GLN A 86 14.33 -8.78 12.96
CA GLN A 86 15.31 -8.68 14.04
C GLN A 86 14.83 -7.69 15.10
N ASN A 87 14.74 -8.13 16.36
CA ASN A 87 14.46 -7.27 17.51
C ASN A 87 13.21 -6.38 17.36
N GLY A 88 12.14 -6.91 16.78
CA GLY A 88 10.91 -6.15 16.54
C GLY A 88 10.96 -5.19 15.35
N PHE A 89 12.07 -5.15 14.62
CA PHE A 89 12.19 -4.47 13.33
C PHE A 89 12.04 -5.47 12.19
N TYR A 90 11.21 -5.11 11.21
CA TYR A 90 10.89 -5.93 10.07
C TYR A 90 11.04 -5.14 8.79
N MET A 91 11.57 -5.80 7.76
CA MET A 91 11.71 -5.24 6.43
C MET A 91 11.28 -6.29 5.40
N GLY A 92 10.51 -5.86 4.41
CA GLY A 92 10.12 -6.69 3.28
C GLY A 92 10.15 -5.91 1.98
N ILE A 93 10.14 -6.66 0.88
CA ILE A 93 9.90 -6.14 -0.46
C ILE A 93 8.47 -6.48 -0.88
N ILE A 94 7.84 -5.55 -1.59
CA ILE A 94 6.52 -5.72 -2.19
C ILE A 94 6.69 -5.71 -3.70
N GLY A 95 6.04 -6.62 -4.40
CA GLY A 95 5.92 -6.63 -5.86
C GLY A 95 4.48 -6.97 -6.24
N GLY A 96 3.94 -6.38 -7.30
CA GLY A 96 2.55 -6.66 -7.66
C GLY A 96 2.04 -5.87 -8.85
N VAL A 97 0.72 -5.91 -9.00
CA VAL A 97 -0.03 -5.12 -9.95
C VAL A 97 -1.17 -4.38 -9.26
N TYR A 98 -1.50 -3.20 -9.73
CA TYR A 98 -2.69 -2.47 -9.32
C TYR A 98 -3.33 -1.78 -10.51
N GLY A 99 -4.59 -1.41 -10.41
CA GLY A 99 -5.29 -0.71 -11.48
C GLY A 99 -6.56 -0.05 -11.02
N ASP A 100 -7.06 0.86 -11.85
CA ASP A 100 -8.34 1.51 -11.66
C ASP A 100 -9.41 0.77 -12.47
N LEU A 101 -10.52 0.42 -11.83
CA LEU A 101 -11.73 -0.09 -12.47
C LEU A 101 -12.49 1.11 -13.07
N ASN A 102 -12.45 1.21 -14.39
CA ASN A 102 -13.11 2.29 -15.12
C ASN A 102 -14.62 1.95 -15.29
N ILE A 103 -15.43 2.26 -14.28
CA ILE A 103 -16.86 1.89 -14.25
C ILE A 103 -17.74 2.88 -15.06
N ARG A 104 -17.20 4.02 -15.46
CA ARG A 104 -17.89 5.01 -16.30
C ARG A 104 -16.96 5.42 -17.43
N GLY A 105 -17.51 5.72 -18.61
CA GLY A 105 -16.78 6.06 -19.84
C GLY A 105 -15.87 7.29 -19.73
N SER A 106 -14.88 7.24 -18.85
CA SER A 106 -13.85 8.24 -18.71
C SER A 106 -13.02 8.20 -19.98
N THR A 107 -12.91 9.35 -20.61
CA THR A 107 -12.18 9.57 -21.86
C THR A 107 -10.66 9.49 -21.68
N GLN A 108 -10.19 9.32 -20.44
CA GLN A 108 -8.77 9.11 -20.14
C GLN A 108 -8.43 7.62 -20.29
N SER A 109 -7.58 7.32 -21.28
CA SER A 109 -6.96 6.00 -21.45
C SER A 109 -5.94 5.75 -20.34
N TYR A 110 -6.42 5.36 -19.17
CA TYR A 110 -5.58 4.78 -18.13
C TYR A 110 -5.28 3.32 -18.49
N SER A 111 -4.05 2.88 -18.22
CA SER A 111 -3.72 1.45 -18.35
C SER A 111 -4.61 0.69 -17.36
N PRO A 112 -5.22 -0.44 -17.77
CA PRO A 112 -6.04 -1.24 -16.87
C PRO A 112 -5.22 -1.85 -15.73
N ALA A 113 -3.89 -1.92 -15.88
CA ALA A 113 -2.97 -2.45 -14.88
C ALA A 113 -1.63 -1.71 -14.90
N TYR A 114 -1.05 -1.57 -13.72
CA TYR A 114 0.26 -0.98 -13.46
C TYR A 114 1.07 -1.96 -12.62
N LEU A 115 2.38 -2.00 -12.83
CA LEU A 115 3.27 -2.75 -11.95
C LEU A 115 3.58 -1.92 -10.71
N GLN A 116 3.80 -2.58 -9.57
CA GLN A 116 4.29 -1.93 -8.36
C GLN A 116 5.44 -2.72 -7.77
N PHE A 117 6.47 -2.01 -7.32
CA PHE A 117 7.60 -2.56 -6.57
C PHE A 117 7.93 -1.60 -5.43
N GLY A 118 8.17 -2.14 -4.24
CA GLY A 118 8.42 -1.32 -3.07
C GLY A 118 9.04 -2.05 -1.90
N ALA A 119 9.15 -1.31 -0.80
CA ALA A 119 9.61 -1.79 0.48
C ALA A 119 8.52 -1.58 1.53
N ALA A 120 8.46 -2.51 2.47
CA ALA A 120 7.60 -2.45 3.63
C ALA A 120 8.47 -2.52 4.88
N LEU A 121 8.22 -1.64 5.84
CA LEU A 121 8.93 -1.55 7.10
C LEU A 121 7.91 -1.64 8.22
N ALA A 122 8.26 -2.36 9.27
CA ALA A 122 7.48 -2.38 10.49
C ALA A 122 8.38 -2.37 11.72
N TYR A 123 7.91 -1.75 12.79
CA TYR A 123 8.60 -1.67 14.06
C TYR A 123 7.62 -1.88 15.21
N ASP A 124 7.86 -2.91 16.02
CA ASP A 124 7.10 -3.19 17.23
C ASP A 124 7.45 -2.14 18.29
N LEU A 125 6.50 -1.23 18.54
CA LEU A 125 6.61 -0.26 19.63
C LEU A 125 6.43 -0.96 20.98
N ASN A 126 5.55 -1.97 21.02
CA ASN A 126 5.37 -2.89 22.13
C ASN A 126 4.68 -4.18 21.66
N ARG A 127 4.24 -5.04 22.59
CA ARG A 127 3.59 -6.33 22.27
C ARG A 127 2.28 -6.20 21.47
N GLN A 128 1.61 -5.05 21.53
CA GLN A 128 0.31 -4.80 20.93
C GLN A 128 0.33 -3.71 19.86
N LEU A 129 1.32 -2.82 19.87
CA LEU A 129 1.44 -1.70 18.94
C LEU A 129 2.62 -1.89 17.99
N THR A 130 2.34 -1.74 16.70
CA THR A 130 3.34 -1.83 15.63
C THR A 130 3.19 -0.61 14.72
N LEU A 131 4.27 0.13 14.51
CA LEU A 131 4.34 1.19 13.51
C LEU A 131 4.70 0.54 12.16
N ARG A 132 3.95 0.85 11.12
CA ARG A 132 4.18 0.37 9.75
C ARG A 132 4.41 1.54 8.81
N LEU A 133 5.35 1.37 7.89
CA LEU A 133 5.68 2.30 6.83
C LEU A 133 5.91 1.52 5.54
N ASN A 134 5.11 1.78 4.51
CA ASN A 134 5.35 1.21 3.19
C ASN A 134 5.72 2.32 2.21
N ILE A 135 6.69 2.02 1.34
CA ILE A 135 7.20 2.91 0.31
C ILE A 135 7.28 2.11 -0.98
N VAL A 136 6.41 2.45 -1.92
CA VAL A 136 6.28 1.87 -3.25
C VAL A 136 6.61 2.96 -4.27
N PRO A 137 7.85 3.08 -4.77
CA PRO A 137 8.12 3.92 -5.92
C PRO A 137 7.18 3.52 -7.08
N GLY A 138 6.35 4.46 -7.55
CA GLY A 138 5.40 4.19 -8.62
C GLY A 138 6.13 3.98 -9.95
N ILE A 139 6.06 2.77 -10.52
CA ILE A 139 6.54 2.51 -11.88
C ILE A 139 5.38 1.95 -12.69
N SER A 140 4.71 2.82 -13.44
CA SER A 140 3.64 2.41 -14.33
C SER A 140 4.19 2.01 -15.69
N LEU A 141 4.13 0.72 -15.99
CA LEU A 141 4.34 0.25 -17.35
C LEU A 141 3.04 0.39 -18.14
N PHE A 142 3.03 1.24 -19.17
CA PHE A 142 2.03 1.12 -20.22
C PHE A 142 2.53 0.10 -21.24
N ILE A 143 1.71 -0.92 -21.49
CA ILE A 143 1.94 -1.84 -22.61
C ILE A 143 1.84 -0.99 -23.91
N PRO A 144 2.74 -1.13 -24.89
CA PRO A 144 2.88 -0.23 -26.04
C PRO A 144 1.55 0.18 -26.70
N PRO A 145 1.44 1.44 -27.19
CA PRO A 145 2.55 2.33 -27.58
C PRO A 145 3.04 3.34 -26.53
N GLN A 146 2.42 3.45 -25.34
CA GLN A 146 2.67 4.61 -24.45
C GLN A 146 3.93 4.54 -23.55
N GLY A 147 4.67 3.42 -23.54
CA GLY A 147 6.00 3.33 -22.90
C GLY A 147 5.98 3.28 -21.36
N TRP A 148 7.11 3.63 -20.73
CA TRP A 148 7.25 3.63 -19.27
C TRP A 148 6.91 5.01 -18.70
N LEU A 149 5.99 5.05 -17.73
CA LEU A 149 5.70 6.25 -16.94
C LEU A 149 6.16 6.00 -15.50
N PHE A 150 7.05 6.84 -15.00
CA PHE A 150 7.34 6.89 -13.58
C PHE A 150 6.25 7.70 -12.88
N LEU A 151 5.52 7.05 -11.99
CA LEU A 151 4.57 7.73 -11.13
C LEU A 151 5.27 8.20 -9.86
N PRO A 152 4.76 9.26 -9.20
CA PRO A 152 5.27 9.64 -7.89
C PRO A 152 5.26 8.44 -6.94
N PRO A 153 6.25 8.35 -6.02
CA PRO A 153 6.25 7.29 -5.03
C PRO A 153 4.98 7.35 -4.20
N VAL A 154 4.52 6.16 -3.89
CA VAL A 154 3.27 5.86 -3.23
C VAL A 154 3.64 5.18 -1.93
N GLY A 155 3.15 5.66 -0.79
CA GLY A 155 3.44 5.03 0.47
C GLY A 155 2.38 5.31 1.50
N GLY A 156 2.48 4.65 2.63
CA GLY A 156 1.58 4.94 3.73
C GLY A 156 2.22 4.59 5.05
N VAL A 157 1.67 5.20 6.09
CA VAL A 157 2.09 5.02 7.46
C VAL A 157 0.87 4.63 8.26
N ALA A 158 1.01 3.64 9.12
CA ALA A 158 -0.07 3.21 9.99
C ALA A 158 0.45 2.76 11.35
N LEU A 159 -0.30 3.06 12.38
CA LEU A 159 -0.17 2.46 13.69
C LEU A 159 -1.17 1.30 13.79
N ALA A 160 -0.67 0.08 13.90
CA ALA A 160 -1.47 -1.12 14.09
C ALA A 160 -1.54 -1.48 15.58
N TRP A 161 -2.76 -1.73 16.07
CA TRP A 161 -3.07 -2.14 17.42
C TRP A 161 -3.73 -3.51 17.43
N ARG A 162 -3.18 -4.43 18.21
CA ARG A 162 -3.63 -5.82 18.35
C ARG A 162 -4.19 -6.05 19.76
N PRO A 163 -5.48 -5.76 19.99
CA PRO A 163 -6.11 -6.07 21.27
C PRO A 163 -6.22 -7.59 21.49
N GLN A 164 -6.27 -8.38 20.42
CA GLN A 164 -6.38 -9.83 20.44
C GLN A 164 -5.44 -10.47 19.40
N PRO A 165 -5.04 -11.75 19.55
CA PRO A 165 -4.18 -12.43 18.57
C PRO A 165 -4.79 -12.55 17.16
N TRP A 166 -6.12 -12.51 17.06
CA TRP A 166 -6.90 -12.68 15.82
C TRP A 166 -7.49 -11.37 15.29
N LEU A 167 -7.26 -10.24 15.97
CA LEU A 167 -7.83 -8.94 15.61
C LEU A 167 -6.78 -7.85 15.65
N GLU A 168 -6.74 -7.07 14.58
CA GLU A 168 -5.91 -5.89 14.48
C GLU A 168 -6.75 -4.71 13.97
N ALA A 169 -6.63 -3.58 14.65
CA ALA A 169 -7.15 -2.30 14.19
C ALA A 169 -5.96 -1.42 13.77
N SER A 170 -6.11 -0.62 12.73
CA SER A 170 -5.05 0.29 12.29
C SER A 170 -5.57 1.70 12.10
N LEU A 171 -4.77 2.68 12.49
CA LEU A 171 -4.97 4.10 12.22
C LEU A 171 -3.79 4.60 11.38
N GLY A 172 -4.03 5.12 10.20
CA GLY A 172 -2.96 5.51 9.29
C GLY A 172 -3.46 6.20 8.04
N VAL A 173 -2.60 6.31 7.04
CA VAL A 173 -2.97 6.70 5.67
C VAL A 173 -2.31 5.72 4.71
N ASN A 174 -3.04 5.25 3.71
CA ASN A 174 -2.55 4.36 2.66
C ASN A 174 -2.89 4.89 1.26
N GLY A 175 -2.57 4.10 0.22
CA GLY A 175 -2.89 4.44 -1.17
C GLY A 175 -4.33 4.23 -1.64
N ASN A 176 -5.26 4.03 -0.72
CA ASN A 176 -6.69 4.17 -0.99
C ASN A 176 -7.30 5.36 -0.24
N GLY A 177 -6.55 6.03 0.63
CA GLY A 177 -7.12 6.99 1.56
C GLY A 177 -7.80 6.35 2.77
N ASP A 178 -7.55 5.07 3.07
CA ASP A 178 -8.03 4.50 4.32
C ASP A 178 -7.36 5.20 5.49
N ILE A 179 -8.19 5.70 6.41
CA ILE A 179 -7.76 6.25 7.70
C ILE A 179 -7.80 5.17 8.76
N LEU A 180 -8.87 4.39 8.76
CA LEU A 180 -9.10 3.29 9.68
C LEU A 180 -9.10 1.97 8.93
N GLY A 181 -8.51 0.96 9.55
CA GLY A 181 -8.53 -0.42 9.06
C GLY A 181 -8.85 -1.41 10.17
N LEU A 182 -9.51 -2.49 9.80
CA LEU A 182 -9.75 -3.65 10.62
C LEU A 182 -9.21 -4.89 9.88
N ARG A 183 -8.47 -5.73 10.58
CA ARG A 183 -7.87 -6.95 10.05
C ARG A 183 -8.19 -8.12 10.96
N TYR A 184 -8.82 -9.14 10.39
CA TYR A 184 -9.04 -10.43 11.04
C TYR A 184 -7.92 -11.39 10.61
N LEU A 185 -7.25 -12.00 11.59
CA LEU A 185 -6.07 -12.86 11.41
C LEU A 185 -6.43 -14.31 11.73
N PHE A 186 -6.05 -15.25 10.85
CA PHE A 186 -6.31 -16.68 11.02
C PHE A 186 -5.20 -17.56 10.42
#